data_AF-A0A7S0CF64-F1
#
_entry.id   AF-A0A7S0CF64-F1
#
_cell.length_a   1.000
_cell.length_b   1.000
_cell.length_c   1.000
_cell.angle_alpha   90.00
_cell.angle_beta   90.00
_cell.angle_gamma   90.00
#
_symmetry.space_group_name_H-M   'P 1'
#
loop_
_entity.id
_entity.type
_entity.pdbx_description
1 polymer ?
#
loop_
_entity_poly.entity_id
_entity_poly.type
_entity_poly.pdbx_seq_one_letter_code
_entity_poly.pdbx_strand_id
1 'polypeptide(L)'
;MLLISDDCVYDNTKFYDAFNGKVEIRKHFARMARAYPLSKVVIDAMALGSQGRVGVKWHVEDESEDDSYSRGCSFYTIDSESNLITSGFIVQEPPLPKPGDAGLNLLSQASKIIEILPKDETLEIDSTVNEVITEKNGEAVQQYFNSWNARDLESAVSCFTEDCEYDDSQFDEPFKGSDAMSAHLNRVVDALPETFQFVVDDAAVGNDGNVCACWHVESNNEILPFTRGCSFYKVDSASNKIAFGFDVPEPAVIKSGNLVTLFRSQKNMIKNEPIRVIPLICWIAYMYVVFFSNGILPGADALQLEQRTWEEVRDLSINFFFVSPLLNLPFSPTVHPMLESIFNLLLSWAAMFAGFLSDDRDDKANELPTLPIVIGMQFLTSAFLLPYLFSRTSEPTESSNNMVYSDDLTRVQNIVGESRLLGPAMSVVGATSIAWAFLARSDEFGSGWDERYSSLIDLLSIDRVGSSFVVDLAIFAIFQGWLVDDDMRRRGVDVDTNEMALLRGIAKFLPFFGLAIYLTARPQLPVRPSDSL
;
A
#
# COMPACT_ATOMS: atom_id res chain seq x y z
N MET A 1 -7.70 -14.64 13.30
CA MET A 1 -7.92 -13.19 13.46
C MET A 1 -9.34 -12.92 13.98
N LEU A 2 -9.70 -13.56 15.10
CA LEU A 2 -11.03 -13.51 15.74
C LEU A 2 -11.12 -12.44 16.84
N LEU A 3 -10.05 -11.66 17.05
CA LEU A 3 -9.86 -10.81 18.23
C LEU A 3 -9.93 -9.31 17.92
N ILE A 4 -10.42 -8.91 16.74
CA ILE A 4 -10.50 -7.52 16.30
C ILE A 4 -11.96 -7.21 15.99
N SER A 5 -12.45 -6.08 16.53
CA SER A 5 -13.78 -5.54 16.26
C SER A 5 -13.92 -5.08 14.80
N ASP A 6 -15.14 -4.99 14.30
CA ASP A 6 -15.37 -4.69 12.87
C ASP A 6 -15.03 -3.23 12.53
N ASP A 7 -15.12 -2.33 13.52
CA ASP A 7 -14.83 -0.89 13.48
C ASP A 7 -13.46 -0.52 14.08
N CYS A 8 -12.59 -1.50 14.32
CA CYS A 8 -11.27 -1.26 14.93
C CYS A 8 -10.42 -0.26 14.14
N VAL A 9 -9.73 0.64 14.83
CA VAL A 9 -8.73 1.54 14.25
C VAL A 9 -7.33 1.06 14.61
N TYR A 10 -6.54 0.68 13.61
CA TYR A 10 -5.16 0.22 13.80
C TYR A 10 -4.18 1.20 13.16
N ASP A 11 -3.51 1.99 13.97
CA ASP A 11 -2.52 2.97 13.54
C ASP A 11 -1.11 2.41 13.72
N ASN A 12 -0.46 2.09 12.60
CA ASN A 12 0.94 1.73 12.56
C ASN A 12 1.71 2.92 12.01
N THR A 13 2.50 3.56 12.88
CA THR A 13 3.19 4.81 12.56
C THR A 13 4.32 4.68 11.54
N LYS A 14 4.55 3.49 10.96
CA LYS A 14 5.36 3.33 9.73
C LYS A 14 4.61 3.74 8.46
N PHE A 15 3.28 3.91 8.55
CA PHE A 15 2.39 4.30 7.45
C PHE A 15 1.84 5.71 7.72
N TYR A 16 1.37 6.39 6.67
CA TYR A 16 0.78 7.72 6.82
C TYR A 16 -0.64 7.67 7.40
N ASP A 17 -1.42 6.67 6.98
CA ASP A 17 -2.82 6.51 7.36
C ASP A 17 -3.00 5.31 8.29
N ALA A 18 -3.93 5.42 9.23
CA ALA A 18 -4.41 4.30 10.02
C ALA A 18 -5.25 3.34 9.15
N PHE A 19 -5.25 2.06 9.53
CA PHE A 19 -6.07 1.02 8.89
C PHE A 19 -7.41 0.94 9.61
N ASN A 20 -8.50 1.20 8.88
CA ASN A 20 -9.82 1.36 9.47
C ASN A 20 -10.71 0.14 9.19
N GLY A 21 -11.15 -0.48 10.27
CA GLY A 21 -11.99 -1.66 10.25
C GLY A 21 -11.24 -2.95 9.93
N LYS A 22 -11.87 -4.06 10.29
CA LYS A 22 -11.27 -5.39 10.27
C LYS A 22 -10.77 -5.86 8.91
N VAL A 23 -11.40 -5.40 7.83
CA VAL A 23 -11.02 -5.76 6.45
C VAL A 23 -9.66 -5.15 6.10
N GLU A 24 -9.46 -3.86 6.31
CA GLU A 24 -8.19 -3.20 5.99
C GLU A 24 -7.05 -3.73 6.86
N ILE A 25 -7.31 -3.96 8.14
CA ILE A 25 -6.33 -4.53 9.08
C ILE A 25 -5.93 -5.94 8.64
N ARG A 26 -6.88 -6.77 8.16
CA ARG A 26 -6.59 -8.09 7.61
C ARG A 26 -5.69 -8.00 6.38
N LYS A 27 -5.98 -7.10 5.45
CA LYS A 27 -5.15 -6.87 4.26
C LYS A 27 -3.74 -6.43 4.66
N HIS A 28 -3.64 -5.53 5.63
CA HIS A 28 -2.36 -5.07 6.18
C HIS A 28 -1.55 -6.22 6.77
N PHE A 29 -2.14 -7.05 7.64
CA PHE A 29 -1.45 -8.18 8.25
C PHE A 29 -1.05 -9.24 7.22
N ALA A 30 -1.87 -9.50 6.21
CA ALA A 30 -1.53 -10.41 5.11
C ALA A 30 -0.33 -9.91 4.28
N ARG A 31 -0.20 -8.58 4.08
CA ARG A 31 0.98 -7.97 3.44
C ARG A 31 2.21 -8.08 4.33
N MET A 32 2.09 -7.77 5.61
CA MET A 32 3.18 -7.89 6.58
C MET A 32 3.68 -9.34 6.67
N ALA A 33 2.79 -10.33 6.77
CA ALA A 33 3.17 -11.74 6.82
C ALA A 33 3.93 -12.21 5.56
N ARG A 34 3.65 -11.62 4.38
CA ARG A 34 4.40 -11.92 3.14
C ARG A 34 5.77 -11.23 3.09
N ALA A 35 5.85 -10.00 3.59
CA ALA A 35 7.11 -9.27 3.70
C ALA A 35 8.04 -9.85 4.77
N TYR A 36 7.47 -10.46 5.82
CA TYR A 36 8.15 -10.92 7.03
C TYR A 36 7.75 -12.37 7.39
N PRO A 37 7.95 -13.35 6.49
CA PRO A 37 7.38 -14.70 6.64
C PRO A 37 8.02 -15.54 7.75
N LEU A 38 9.24 -15.20 8.16
CA LEU A 38 9.98 -15.88 9.22
C LEU A 38 10.13 -15.03 10.48
N SER A 39 9.51 -13.85 10.50
CA SER A 39 9.65 -12.92 11.61
C SER A 39 8.60 -13.23 12.70
N LYS A 40 9.02 -13.16 13.96
CA LYS A 40 8.18 -13.41 15.13
C LYS A 40 8.20 -12.18 16.02
N VAL A 41 7.02 -11.75 16.45
CA VAL A 41 6.89 -10.72 17.49
C VAL A 41 6.97 -11.39 18.85
N VAL A 42 7.95 -11.00 19.65
CA VAL A 42 8.16 -11.45 21.02
C VAL A 42 7.75 -10.34 21.97
N ILE A 43 6.92 -10.67 22.95
CA ILE A 43 6.48 -9.73 23.98
C ILE A 43 7.53 -9.69 25.10
N ASP A 44 8.12 -8.52 25.33
CA ASP A 44 9.11 -8.31 26.38
C ASP A 44 8.44 -7.97 27.72
N ALA A 45 7.43 -7.10 27.67
CA ALA A 45 6.69 -6.65 28.84
C ALA A 45 5.29 -6.18 28.45
N MET A 46 4.36 -6.22 29.41
CA MET A 46 3.01 -5.69 29.23
C MET A 46 2.56 -4.87 30.44
N ALA A 47 1.84 -3.79 30.18
CA ALA A 47 1.12 -3.03 31.18
C ALA A 47 -0.38 -3.30 31.00
N LEU A 48 -1.00 -3.95 31.98
CA LEU A 48 -2.43 -4.27 31.97
C LEU A 48 -3.17 -3.20 32.78
N GLY A 49 -3.67 -2.18 32.08
CA GLY A 49 -4.39 -1.05 32.66
C GLY A 49 -5.86 -1.32 32.93
N SER A 50 -6.51 -0.34 33.55
CA SER A 50 -7.95 -0.34 33.75
C SER A 50 -8.72 -0.11 32.44
N GLN A 51 -10.01 -0.48 32.41
CA GLN A 51 -10.91 -0.26 31.26
C GLN A 51 -10.39 -0.83 29.92
N GLY A 52 -9.68 -1.96 29.96
CA GLY A 52 -9.24 -2.66 28.75
C GLY A 52 -8.02 -2.06 28.06
N ARG A 53 -7.31 -1.13 28.70
CA ARG A 53 -6.06 -0.56 28.19
C ARG A 53 -4.90 -1.53 28.35
N VAL A 54 -4.19 -1.80 27.27
CA VAL A 54 -3.06 -2.74 27.26
C VAL A 54 -1.88 -2.13 26.52
N GLY A 55 -0.80 -1.87 27.25
CA GLY A 55 0.48 -1.49 26.67
C GLY A 55 1.39 -2.70 26.54
N VAL A 56 2.15 -2.78 25.44
CA VAL A 56 3.04 -3.90 25.15
C VAL A 56 4.36 -3.37 24.62
N LYS A 57 5.46 -3.72 25.31
CA LYS A 57 6.82 -3.61 24.77
C LYS A 57 7.17 -4.93 24.09
N TRP A 58 7.69 -4.85 22.87
CA TRP A 58 7.97 -6.04 22.07
C TRP A 58 9.22 -5.85 21.20
N HIS A 59 9.71 -6.95 20.69
CA HIS A 59 10.69 -6.98 19.62
C HIS A 59 10.34 -8.00 18.54
N VAL A 60 11.01 -7.89 17.41
CA VAL A 60 10.89 -8.79 16.27
C VAL A 60 12.19 -9.57 16.14
N GLU A 61 12.07 -10.88 16.17
CA GLU A 61 13.12 -11.82 15.78
C GLU A 61 12.88 -12.20 14.31
N ASP A 62 13.87 -12.02 13.43
CA ASP A 62 13.79 -12.40 12.03
C ASP A 62 14.86 -13.44 11.69
N GLU A 63 14.44 -14.68 11.41
CA GLU A 63 15.36 -15.77 11.06
C GLU A 63 15.96 -15.65 9.65
N SER A 64 15.53 -14.67 8.84
CA SER A 64 15.93 -14.53 7.44
C SER A 64 17.10 -13.57 7.19
N GLU A 65 17.42 -12.70 8.15
CA GLU A 65 18.50 -11.74 8.09
C GLU A 65 19.29 -11.82 9.41
N ASP A 66 20.55 -12.31 9.35
CA ASP A 66 21.48 -12.25 10.48
C ASP A 66 21.50 -10.79 11.00
N ASP A 67 21.14 -10.62 12.27
CA ASP A 67 21.18 -9.37 13.05
C ASP A 67 20.06 -8.31 12.83
N SER A 68 18.94 -8.60 12.16
CA SER A 68 17.83 -7.64 12.05
C SER A 68 16.85 -7.66 13.25
N TYR A 69 17.35 -7.33 14.44
CA TYR A 69 16.50 -7.13 15.61
C TYR A 69 15.81 -5.76 15.54
N SER A 70 14.50 -5.71 15.77
CA SER A 70 13.78 -4.43 15.86
C SER A 70 12.74 -4.42 16.97
N ARG A 71 12.76 -3.37 17.79
CA ARG A 71 11.91 -3.17 18.97
C ARG A 71 10.79 -2.18 18.72
N GLY A 72 9.74 -2.25 19.53
CA GLY A 72 8.66 -1.29 19.50
C GLY A 72 7.78 -1.31 20.74
N CYS A 73 6.84 -0.38 20.74
CA CYS A 73 5.81 -0.21 21.74
C CYS A 73 4.46 -0.20 21.02
N SER A 74 3.47 -0.87 21.60
CA SER A 74 2.11 -0.82 21.10
C SER A 74 1.10 -0.68 22.23
N PHE A 75 0.06 0.09 21.96
CA PHE A 75 -1.03 0.33 22.89
C PHE A 75 -2.33 -0.15 22.25
N TYR A 76 -3.12 -0.92 23.00
CA TYR A 76 -4.39 -1.46 22.55
C TYR A 76 -5.51 -1.09 23.51
N THR A 77 -6.68 -0.84 22.96
CA THR A 77 -7.93 -0.82 23.73
C THR A 77 -8.71 -2.09 23.43
N ILE A 78 -9.14 -2.77 24.48
CA ILE A 78 -9.95 -3.97 24.41
C ILE A 78 -11.32 -3.67 25.00
N ASP A 79 -12.37 -3.91 24.22
CA ASP A 79 -13.73 -3.81 24.74
C ASP A 79 -13.97 -4.90 25.78
N SER A 80 -14.43 -4.50 26.96
CA SER A 80 -14.60 -5.41 28.10
C SER A 80 -15.77 -6.39 27.94
N GLU A 81 -16.76 -6.07 27.11
CA GLU A 81 -17.93 -6.92 26.90
C GLU A 81 -17.67 -7.96 25.80
N SER A 82 -17.15 -7.53 24.65
CA SER A 82 -16.88 -8.39 23.50
C SER A 82 -15.53 -9.09 23.59
N ASN A 83 -14.61 -8.59 24.43
CA ASN A 83 -13.21 -9.02 24.50
C ASN A 83 -12.49 -8.94 23.14
N LEU A 84 -12.81 -7.90 22.37
CA LEU A 84 -12.22 -7.62 21.05
C LEU A 84 -11.37 -6.35 21.13
N ILE A 85 -10.29 -6.31 20.36
CA ILE A 85 -9.47 -5.12 20.18
C ILE A 85 -10.27 -4.10 19.36
N THR A 86 -10.45 -2.90 19.91
CA THR A 86 -11.14 -1.76 19.29
C THR A 86 -10.19 -0.69 18.77
N SER A 87 -8.99 -0.61 19.32
CA SER A 87 -7.92 0.21 18.74
C SER A 87 -6.55 -0.41 18.98
N GLY A 88 -5.62 -0.10 18.09
CA GLY A 88 -4.20 -0.41 18.25
C GLY A 88 -3.36 0.76 17.73
N PHE A 89 -2.44 1.26 18.54
CA PHE A 89 -1.43 2.24 18.16
C PHE A 89 -0.05 1.59 18.28
N ILE A 90 0.74 1.60 17.21
CA ILE A 90 2.00 0.87 17.12
C ILE A 90 3.09 1.82 16.67
N VAL A 91 4.15 1.88 17.48
CA VAL A 91 5.38 2.59 17.16
C VAL A 91 6.54 1.61 17.21
N GLN A 92 7.37 1.67 16.19
CA GLN A 92 8.54 0.82 16.05
C GLN A 92 9.75 1.70 15.88
N GLU A 93 10.84 1.29 16.51
CA GLU A 93 12.09 2.02 16.45
C GLU A 93 12.59 2.21 15.00
N PRO A 94 13.34 3.29 14.73
CA PRO A 94 13.95 3.50 13.42
C PRO A 94 14.96 2.39 13.10
N PRO A 95 15.15 2.09 11.80
CA PRO A 95 16.18 1.14 11.36
C PRO A 95 17.58 1.66 11.69
N LEU A 96 18.55 0.75 11.75
CA LEU A 96 19.95 1.13 11.90
C LEU A 96 20.51 1.75 10.60
N PRO A 97 21.46 2.71 10.71
CA PRO A 97 21.91 3.34 11.95
C PRO A 97 20.84 4.27 12.53
N LYS A 98 20.79 4.36 13.87
CA LYS A 98 19.82 5.23 14.56
C LYS A 98 20.06 6.71 14.21
N PRO A 99 19.00 7.53 14.14
CA PRO A 99 19.12 8.93 13.73
C PRO A 99 19.85 9.81 14.78
N GLY A 100 19.80 9.45 16.06
CA GLY A 100 20.33 10.24 17.16
C GLY A 100 19.82 11.69 17.10
N ASP A 101 20.74 12.62 17.26
CA ASP A 101 20.43 14.07 17.23
C ASP A 101 19.89 14.55 15.88
N ALA A 102 20.07 13.81 14.79
CA ALA A 102 19.51 14.20 13.48
C ALA A 102 17.98 14.23 13.51
N GLY A 103 17.33 13.35 14.28
CA GLY A 103 15.88 13.31 14.44
C GLY A 103 15.35 14.58 15.13
N LEU A 104 15.97 14.96 16.25
CA LEU A 104 15.65 16.19 16.99
C LEU A 104 15.86 17.45 16.13
N ASN A 105 16.98 17.51 15.39
CA ASN A 105 17.27 18.62 14.49
C ASN A 105 16.25 18.73 13.35
N LEU A 106 15.82 17.60 12.77
CA LEU A 106 14.79 17.58 11.74
C LEU A 106 13.45 18.08 12.29
N LEU A 107 13.06 17.61 13.47
CA LEU A 107 11.83 18.05 14.13
C LEU A 107 11.84 19.57 14.42
N SER A 108 12.97 20.08 14.93
CA SER A 108 13.20 21.51 15.18
C SER A 108 13.15 22.38 13.91
N GLN A 109 13.53 21.82 12.75
CA GLN A 109 13.41 22.51 11.46
C GLN A 109 11.99 22.43 10.90
N ALA A 110 11.36 21.26 10.98
CA ALA A 110 10.00 21.04 10.50
C ALA A 110 9.00 21.92 11.25
N SER A 111 9.17 22.10 12.56
CA SER A 111 8.30 22.94 13.40
C SER A 111 8.19 24.38 12.91
N LYS A 112 9.32 24.98 12.51
CA LYS A 112 9.38 26.35 11.95
C LYS A 112 8.60 26.49 10.65
N ILE A 113 8.48 25.41 9.88
CA ILE A 113 7.71 25.38 8.63
C ILE A 113 6.22 25.16 8.94
N ILE A 114 5.92 24.24 9.87
CA ILE A 114 4.55 23.91 10.28
C ILE A 114 3.83 25.15 10.85
N GLU A 115 4.51 25.99 11.63
CA GLU A 115 3.94 27.26 12.12
C GLU A 115 3.53 28.25 11.02
N ILE A 116 4.08 28.13 9.81
CA ILE A 116 3.83 29.04 8.67
C ILE A 116 2.79 28.45 7.71
N LEU A 117 2.48 27.16 7.80
CA LEU A 117 1.49 26.52 6.93
C LEU A 117 0.05 26.93 7.31
N PRO A 118 -0.88 27.01 6.33
CA PRO A 118 -2.29 27.25 6.62
C PRO A 118 -2.80 26.16 7.56
N LYS A 119 -3.37 26.58 8.69
CA LYS A 119 -3.89 25.69 9.72
C LYS A 119 -5.22 25.08 9.25
N ASP A 120 -5.37 23.77 9.41
CA ASP A 120 -6.62 23.08 9.12
C ASP A 120 -7.54 23.25 10.36
N GLU A 121 -8.67 23.95 10.21
CA GLU A 121 -9.59 24.32 11.32
C GLU A 121 -10.37 23.12 11.91
N THR A 122 -9.98 21.88 11.61
CA THR A 122 -10.77 20.66 11.90
C THR A 122 -10.32 19.87 13.14
N LEU A 123 -9.29 20.33 13.87
CA LEU A 123 -8.78 19.67 15.07
C LEU A 123 -8.75 20.62 16.28
N GLU A 124 -9.91 21.14 16.71
CA GLU A 124 -10.05 21.68 18.06
C GLU A 124 -10.31 20.52 19.03
N ILE A 125 -9.30 20.15 19.83
CA ILE A 125 -9.46 19.23 20.96
C ILE A 125 -9.45 20.06 22.25
N ASP A 126 -10.35 19.71 23.18
CA ASP A 126 -10.46 20.32 24.51
C ASP A 126 -9.19 20.01 25.33
N SER A 127 -8.23 20.94 25.32
CA SER A 127 -6.88 20.82 25.89
C SER A 127 -6.84 20.88 27.44
N THR A 128 -7.93 20.48 28.12
CA THR A 128 -8.10 20.77 29.55
C THR A 128 -7.98 19.57 30.50
N VAL A 129 -7.46 18.41 30.06
CA VAL A 129 -7.20 17.28 30.98
C VAL A 129 -5.76 16.77 30.86
N ASN A 130 -4.85 17.37 31.64
CA ASN A 130 -3.44 16.94 31.72
C ASN A 130 -3.19 15.76 32.68
N GLU A 131 -4.22 15.23 33.35
CA GLU A 131 -4.08 14.08 34.27
C GLU A 131 -4.78 12.85 33.70
N VAL A 132 -4.09 12.16 32.79
CA VAL A 132 -4.54 10.89 32.22
C VAL A 132 -4.12 9.72 33.10
N ILE A 133 -2.94 9.80 33.72
CA ILE A 133 -2.42 8.80 34.63
C ILE A 133 -2.74 9.22 36.06
N THR A 134 -3.72 8.55 36.68
CA THR A 134 -4.19 8.87 38.05
C THR A 134 -3.96 7.72 39.02
N GLU A 135 -3.56 6.55 38.53
CA GLU A 135 -3.28 5.39 39.35
C GLU A 135 -1.94 5.52 40.08
N LYS A 136 -1.89 5.03 41.32
CA LYS A 136 -0.72 5.12 42.22
C LYS A 136 0.61 4.68 41.59
N ASN A 137 0.59 3.65 40.76
CA ASN A 137 1.80 3.11 40.11
C ASN A 137 2.25 3.94 38.89
N GLY A 138 1.51 4.96 38.48
CA GLY A 138 1.80 5.82 37.34
C GLY A 138 2.09 7.29 37.70
N GLU A 139 1.89 7.70 38.95
CA GLU A 139 2.08 9.10 39.40
C GLU A 139 3.44 9.68 38.99
N ALA A 140 4.53 8.89 39.12
CA ALA A 140 5.87 9.30 38.72
C ALA A 140 6.00 9.58 37.21
N VAL A 141 5.29 8.81 36.38
CA VAL A 141 5.26 9.00 34.92
C VAL A 141 4.50 10.26 34.56
N GLN A 142 3.33 10.48 35.17
CA GLN A 142 2.57 11.73 34.97
C GLN A 142 3.38 12.96 35.40
N GLN A 143 4.03 12.87 36.56
CA GLN A 143 4.87 13.95 37.08
C GLN A 143 6.07 14.22 36.17
N TYR A 144 6.67 13.19 35.57
CA TYR A 144 7.74 13.35 34.60
C TYR A 144 7.31 14.20 33.40
N PHE A 145 6.20 13.85 32.74
CA PHE A 145 5.68 14.64 31.60
C PHE A 145 5.33 16.07 32.02
N ASN A 146 4.66 16.25 33.15
CA ASN A 146 4.29 17.57 33.67
C ASN A 146 5.54 18.44 33.96
N SER A 147 6.56 17.85 34.57
CA SER A 147 7.82 18.55 34.91
C SER A 147 8.60 18.91 33.65
N TRP A 148 8.64 18.01 32.66
CA TRP A 148 9.27 18.28 31.38
C TRP A 148 8.57 19.43 30.64
N ASN A 149 7.24 19.41 30.57
CA ASN A 149 6.45 20.49 29.95
C ASN A 149 6.60 21.83 30.67
N ALA A 150 6.74 21.82 32.00
CA ALA A 150 7.05 23.00 32.81
C ALA A 150 8.52 23.46 32.69
N ARG A 151 9.34 22.73 31.92
CA ARG A 151 10.80 22.93 31.79
C ARG A 151 11.55 22.86 33.13
N ASP A 152 10.99 22.15 34.10
CA ASP A 152 11.62 21.83 35.37
C ASP A 152 12.34 20.48 35.28
N LEU A 153 13.52 20.50 34.68
CA LEU A 153 14.31 19.29 34.44
C LEU A 153 14.83 18.65 35.73
N GLU A 154 15.04 19.42 36.80
CA GLU A 154 15.43 18.89 38.10
C GLU A 154 14.32 18.02 38.67
N SER A 155 13.08 18.52 38.67
CA SER A 155 11.90 17.74 39.05
C SER A 155 11.69 16.54 38.14
N ALA A 156 11.86 16.69 36.82
CA ALA A 156 11.71 15.60 35.86
C ALA A 156 12.71 14.45 36.12
N VAL A 157 13.99 14.76 36.37
CA VAL A 157 15.01 13.76 36.72
C VAL A 157 14.72 13.13 38.09
N SER A 158 14.16 13.89 39.03
CA SER A 158 13.84 13.39 40.37
C SER A 158 12.79 12.27 40.37
N CYS A 159 11.97 12.17 39.32
CA CYS A 159 11.00 11.09 39.10
C CYS A 159 11.67 9.73 38.82
N PHE A 160 12.97 9.69 38.51
CA PHE A 160 13.72 8.47 38.21
C PHE A 160 14.55 8.01 39.41
N THR A 161 14.88 6.71 39.45
CA THR A 161 15.86 6.16 40.40
C THR A 161 17.27 6.63 40.05
N GLU A 162 18.20 6.60 41.01
CA GLU A 162 19.59 7.04 40.77
C GLU A 162 20.32 6.19 39.72
N ASP A 163 19.95 4.92 39.63
CA ASP A 163 20.48 3.89 38.73
C ASP A 163 19.58 3.59 37.53
N CYS A 164 18.66 4.50 37.19
CA CYS A 164 17.68 4.28 36.14
C CYS A 164 18.31 4.01 34.77
N GLU A 165 17.63 3.27 33.92
CA GLU A 165 17.99 3.10 32.51
C GLU A 165 16.90 3.68 31.60
N TYR A 166 17.25 4.62 30.74
CA TYR A 166 16.35 5.27 29.79
C TYR A 166 16.81 4.98 28.36
N ASP A 167 16.05 4.16 27.66
CA ASP A 167 16.31 3.69 26.29
C ASP A 167 15.42 4.47 25.32
N ASP A 168 15.94 5.59 24.82
CA ASP A 168 15.32 6.31 23.69
C ASP A 168 15.74 5.60 22.39
N SER A 169 14.74 5.06 21.70
CA SER A 169 14.93 4.27 20.48
C SER A 169 15.54 5.04 19.29
N GLN A 170 15.70 6.36 19.41
CA GLN A 170 16.45 7.20 18.48
C GLN A 170 17.97 7.11 18.66
N PHE A 171 18.48 6.52 19.73
CA PHE A 171 19.91 6.37 20.02
C PHE A 171 20.32 4.90 20.06
N ASP A 172 21.61 4.62 19.81
CA ASP A 172 22.13 3.25 19.76
C ASP A 172 22.21 2.59 21.16
N GLU A 173 22.44 3.39 22.21
CA GLU A 173 22.66 2.91 23.58
C GLU A 173 21.76 3.63 24.58
N PRO A 174 21.21 2.92 25.60
CA PRO A 174 20.45 3.53 26.68
C PRO A 174 21.27 4.51 27.55
N PHE A 175 20.62 5.53 28.07
CA PHE A 175 21.17 6.46 29.06
C PHE A 175 21.04 5.87 30.47
N LYS A 176 22.16 5.75 31.20
CA LYS A 176 22.21 5.05 32.49
C LYS A 176 22.59 5.98 33.64
N GLY A 177 21.76 5.99 34.67
CA GLY A 177 21.87 6.81 35.87
C GLY A 177 21.40 8.26 35.69
N SER A 178 21.18 8.94 36.82
CA SER A 178 20.63 10.31 36.86
C SER A 178 21.41 11.33 36.04
N ASP A 179 22.75 11.24 36.02
CA ASP A 179 23.59 12.19 35.28
C ASP A 179 23.38 12.08 33.75
N ALA A 180 23.35 10.85 33.23
CA ALA A 180 23.13 10.60 31.81
C ALA A 180 21.70 10.97 31.40
N MET A 181 20.72 10.68 32.25
CA MET A 181 19.33 11.07 32.05
C MET A 181 19.17 12.59 32.02
N SER A 182 19.75 13.29 32.99
CA SER A 182 19.75 14.76 33.04
C SER A 182 20.39 15.37 31.80
N ALA A 183 21.56 14.86 31.39
CA ALA A 183 22.23 15.33 30.18
C ALA A 183 21.39 15.10 28.91
N HIS A 184 20.67 13.98 28.83
CA HIS A 184 19.78 13.69 27.71
C HIS A 184 18.54 14.60 27.72
N LEU A 185 17.85 14.80 28.85
CA LEU A 185 16.69 15.69 28.91
C LEU A 185 17.06 17.14 28.56
N ASN A 186 18.21 17.63 29.02
CA ASN A 186 18.73 18.95 28.61
C ASN A 186 18.95 19.01 27.09
N ARG A 187 19.54 17.95 26.49
CA ARG A 187 19.74 17.86 25.04
C ARG A 187 18.43 17.99 24.26
N VAL A 188 17.37 17.30 24.72
CA VAL A 188 16.05 17.36 24.06
C VAL A 188 15.44 18.75 24.23
N VAL A 189 15.49 19.34 25.42
CA VAL A 189 14.99 20.70 25.68
C VAL A 189 15.71 21.75 24.83
N ASP A 190 17.04 21.65 24.69
CA ASP A 190 17.83 22.59 23.88
C ASP A 190 17.51 22.50 22.38
N ALA A 191 17.06 21.33 21.91
CA ALA A 191 16.73 21.11 20.50
C ALA A 191 15.30 21.55 20.14
N LEU A 192 14.36 21.52 21.09
CA LEU A 192 12.93 21.74 20.86
C LEU A 192 12.47 23.14 21.32
N PRO A 193 11.61 23.84 20.55
CA PRO A 193 11.04 25.13 20.95
C PRO A 193 10.32 25.08 22.32
N GLU A 194 10.27 26.21 23.03
CA GLU A 194 9.55 26.32 24.32
C GLU A 194 8.04 26.07 24.20
N THR A 195 7.47 26.32 23.02
CA THR A 195 6.04 26.10 22.74
C THR A 195 5.66 24.62 22.70
N PHE A 196 6.66 23.72 22.63
CA PHE A 196 6.43 22.28 22.52
C PHE A 196 6.05 21.69 23.88
N GLN A 197 4.97 20.93 23.89
CA GLN A 197 4.47 20.21 25.05
C GLN A 197 4.12 18.78 24.66
N PHE A 198 4.54 17.81 25.47
CA PHE A 198 4.10 16.42 25.34
C PHE A 198 2.76 16.26 26.04
N VAL A 199 1.73 15.89 25.30
CA VAL A 199 0.40 15.57 25.84
C VAL A 199 0.27 14.06 25.90
N VAL A 200 -0.01 13.52 27.08
CA VAL A 200 -0.31 12.10 27.26
C VAL A 200 -1.76 11.88 26.83
N ASP A 201 -1.96 11.08 25.79
CA ASP A 201 -3.28 10.78 25.22
C ASP A 201 -4.01 9.70 26.00
N ASP A 202 -3.29 8.64 26.33
CA ASP A 202 -3.82 7.50 27.06
C ASP A 202 -2.70 6.74 27.78
N ALA A 203 -3.06 5.96 28.79
CA ALA A 203 -2.10 5.17 29.54
C ALA A 203 -2.66 3.87 30.12
N ALA A 204 -1.84 2.83 30.08
CA ALA A 204 -2.10 1.54 30.71
C ALA A 204 -1.21 1.44 31.95
N VAL A 205 -1.80 1.49 33.14
CA VAL A 205 -1.08 1.39 34.41
C VAL A 205 -1.30 0.03 35.04
N GLY A 206 -0.26 -0.81 35.03
CA GLY A 206 -0.26 -2.13 35.63
C GLY A 206 -0.05 -2.11 37.15
N ASN A 207 -0.64 -3.09 37.83
CA ASN A 207 -0.44 -3.29 39.26
C ASN A 207 1.00 -3.72 39.63
N ASP A 208 1.77 -4.21 38.66
CA ASP A 208 3.14 -4.65 38.81
C ASP A 208 4.18 -3.53 38.57
N GLY A 209 3.72 -2.28 38.41
CA GLY A 209 4.58 -1.12 38.14
C GLY A 209 4.95 -0.93 36.67
N ASN A 210 4.44 -1.78 35.75
CA ASN A 210 4.58 -1.48 34.32
C ASN A 210 3.59 -0.39 33.93
N VAL A 211 4.06 0.63 33.24
CA VAL A 211 3.22 1.73 32.73
C VAL A 211 3.52 1.91 31.26
N CYS A 212 2.49 2.01 30.43
CA CYS A 212 2.64 2.38 29.04
C CYS A 212 1.84 3.65 28.77
N ALA A 213 2.47 4.65 28.15
CA ALA A 213 1.85 5.93 27.85
C ALA A 213 1.92 6.19 26.34
N CYS A 214 0.78 6.53 25.75
CA CYS A 214 0.69 7.11 24.43
C CYS A 214 0.71 8.63 24.57
N TRP A 215 1.43 9.30 23.67
CA TRP A 215 1.55 10.74 23.71
C TRP A 215 1.71 11.33 22.31
N HIS A 216 1.47 12.62 22.22
CA HIS A 216 1.81 13.45 21.07
C HIS A 216 2.44 14.76 21.50
N VAL A 217 3.04 15.49 20.56
CA VAL A 217 3.56 16.83 20.82
C VAL A 217 2.60 17.87 20.25
N GLU A 218 2.28 18.86 21.06
CA GLU A 218 1.59 20.08 20.64
C GLU A 218 2.54 21.27 20.60
N SER A 219 2.25 22.24 19.74
CA SER A 219 2.84 23.58 19.79
C SER A 219 1.73 24.62 19.87
N ASN A 220 1.69 25.44 20.92
CA ASN A 220 0.63 26.43 21.14
C ASN A 220 -0.79 25.83 21.10
N ASN A 221 -0.98 24.67 21.73
CA ASN A 221 -2.24 23.89 21.76
C ASN A 221 -2.71 23.38 20.40
N GLU A 222 -1.80 23.20 19.45
CA GLU A 222 -2.07 22.56 18.16
C GLU A 222 -1.20 21.33 18.01
N ILE A 223 -1.83 20.22 17.61
CA ILE A 223 -1.17 18.94 17.38
C ILE A 223 -0.14 19.10 16.26
N LEU A 224 1.11 18.72 16.53
CA LEU A 224 2.13 18.66 15.50
C LEU A 224 2.03 17.33 14.74
N PRO A 225 1.88 17.36 13.41
CA PRO A 225 1.81 16.13 12.63
C PRO A 225 3.13 15.34 12.73
N PHE A 226 3.01 14.02 12.80
CA PHE A 226 4.15 13.07 12.86
C PHE A 226 5.03 13.20 14.12
N THR A 227 4.44 13.59 15.25
CA THR A 227 5.13 13.76 16.55
C THR A 227 4.48 12.96 17.70
N ARG A 228 3.89 11.82 17.39
CA ARG A 228 3.30 10.90 18.36
C ARG A 228 4.29 9.85 18.81
N GLY A 229 4.04 9.21 19.94
CA GLY A 229 4.90 8.18 20.48
C GLY A 229 4.20 7.26 21.48
N CYS A 230 4.89 6.16 21.79
CA CYS A 230 4.49 5.19 22.80
C CYS A 230 5.71 4.88 23.65
N SER A 231 5.61 5.17 24.94
CA SER A 231 6.68 4.89 25.90
C SER A 231 6.25 3.81 26.88
N PHE A 232 7.20 3.00 27.32
CA PHE A 232 6.99 1.95 28.30
C PHE A 232 7.93 2.14 29.48
N TYR A 233 7.39 2.21 30.68
CA TYR A 233 8.11 2.46 31.92
C TYR A 233 7.97 1.30 32.91
N LYS A 234 8.99 1.11 33.73
CA LYS A 234 8.94 0.31 34.95
C LYS A 234 9.10 1.23 36.15
N VAL A 235 8.05 1.35 36.94
CA VAL A 235 8.06 2.06 38.22
C VAL A 235 8.41 1.10 39.34
N ASP A 236 9.40 1.46 40.14
CA ASP A 236 9.70 0.77 41.40
C ASP A 236 8.64 1.14 42.43
N SER A 237 7.82 0.17 42.83
CA SER A 237 6.73 0.37 43.78
C SER A 237 7.21 0.76 45.19
N ALA A 238 8.48 0.52 45.55
CA ALA A 238 9.01 0.88 46.86
C ALA A 238 9.35 2.37 46.95
N SER A 239 10.03 2.90 45.93
CA SER A 239 10.42 4.32 45.86
C SER A 239 9.40 5.22 45.17
N ASN A 240 8.42 4.65 44.45
CA ASN A 240 7.52 5.35 43.53
C ASN A 240 8.28 6.19 42.50
N LYS A 241 9.37 5.61 41.95
CA LYS A 241 10.23 6.24 40.95
C LYS A 241 10.39 5.34 39.73
N ILE A 242 10.66 5.94 38.58
CA ILE A 242 10.88 5.23 37.33
C ILE A 242 12.29 4.62 37.35
N ALA A 243 12.37 3.29 37.31
CA ALA A 243 13.62 2.55 37.25
C ALA A 243 14.06 2.26 35.79
N PHE A 244 13.09 2.13 34.88
CA PHE A 244 13.36 1.90 33.46
C PHE A 244 12.37 2.69 32.59
N GLY A 245 12.84 3.27 31.50
CA GLY A 245 12.02 3.86 30.44
C GLY A 245 12.47 3.38 29.07
N PHE A 246 11.53 3.03 28.20
CA PHE A 246 11.75 2.75 26.79
C PHE A 246 10.87 3.69 25.98
N ASP A 247 11.49 4.58 25.22
CA ASP A 247 10.80 5.64 24.50
C ASP A 247 10.86 5.42 22.99
N VAL A 248 9.68 5.40 22.37
CA VAL A 248 9.54 5.13 20.93
C VAL A 248 8.72 6.24 20.29
N PRO A 249 9.39 7.30 19.80
CA PRO A 249 8.72 8.32 18.98
C PRO A 249 8.49 7.78 17.57
N GLU A 250 7.41 8.24 16.93
CA GLU A 250 7.13 7.88 15.56
C GLU A 250 8.14 8.47 14.57
N PRO A 251 8.38 7.83 13.41
CA PRO A 251 9.24 8.40 12.38
C PRO A 251 8.74 9.78 11.94
N ALA A 252 9.61 10.78 12.07
CA ALA A 252 9.32 12.15 11.67
C ALA A 252 9.22 12.26 10.14
N VAL A 253 8.08 12.79 9.68
CA VAL A 253 7.79 13.19 8.28
C VAL A 253 7.75 12.06 7.25
N ILE A 254 8.76 11.18 7.19
CA ILE A 254 8.90 10.16 6.15
C ILE A 254 8.42 8.80 6.66
N LYS A 255 7.24 8.38 6.20
CA LYS A 255 6.67 7.05 6.46
C LYS A 255 7.04 6.08 5.34
N SER A 256 7.87 5.08 5.62
CA SER A 256 8.41 4.15 4.61
C SER A 256 7.70 2.79 4.56
N GLY A 257 6.67 2.57 5.39
CA GLY A 257 6.00 1.29 5.57
C GLY A 257 5.50 0.66 4.26
N ASN A 258 4.80 1.42 3.42
CA ASN A 258 4.31 0.92 2.13
C ASN A 258 5.44 0.46 1.22
N LEU A 259 6.51 1.26 1.10
CA LEU A 259 7.61 1.00 0.19
C LEU A 259 8.45 -0.20 0.64
N VAL A 260 8.81 -0.24 1.93
CA VAL A 260 9.63 -1.32 2.51
C VAL A 260 8.87 -2.65 2.46
N THR A 261 7.59 -2.65 2.84
CA THR A 261 6.75 -3.85 2.79
C THR A 261 6.61 -4.36 1.36
N LEU A 262 6.38 -3.48 0.39
CA LEU A 262 6.32 -3.84 -1.03
C LEU A 262 7.63 -4.50 -1.49
N PHE A 263 8.79 -3.86 -1.28
CA PHE A 263 10.08 -4.40 -1.72
C PHE A 263 10.42 -5.74 -1.06
N ARG A 264 10.19 -5.88 0.25
CA ARG A 264 10.42 -7.14 0.98
C ARG A 264 9.49 -8.24 0.50
N SER A 265 8.20 -7.94 0.33
CA SER A 265 7.22 -8.86 -0.24
C SER A 265 7.66 -9.34 -1.62
N GLN A 266 8.08 -8.42 -2.50
CA GLN A 266 8.59 -8.75 -3.83
C GLN A 266 9.83 -9.65 -3.80
N LYS A 267 10.80 -9.35 -2.94
CA LYS A 267 12.01 -10.18 -2.75
C LYS A 267 11.61 -11.62 -2.37
N ASN A 268 10.70 -11.79 -1.42
CA ASN A 268 10.24 -13.10 -0.96
C ASN A 268 9.43 -13.85 -2.02
N MET A 269 8.55 -13.16 -2.73
CA MET A 269 7.74 -13.74 -3.80
C MET A 269 8.62 -14.23 -4.96
N ILE A 270 9.62 -13.46 -5.36
CA ILE A 270 10.59 -13.86 -6.39
C ILE A 270 11.44 -15.05 -5.93
N LYS A 271 11.86 -15.08 -4.65
CA LYS A 271 12.59 -16.21 -4.08
C LYS A 271 11.76 -17.51 -4.14
N ASN A 272 10.47 -17.42 -3.86
CA ASN A 272 9.56 -18.58 -3.83
C ASN A 272 9.06 -18.97 -5.24
N GLU A 273 8.83 -18.01 -6.12
CA GLU A 273 8.33 -18.19 -7.49
C GLU A 273 9.25 -17.45 -8.50
N PRO A 274 10.40 -18.04 -8.88
CA PRO A 274 11.41 -17.37 -9.71
C PRO A 274 10.89 -16.90 -11.08
N ILE A 275 9.81 -17.50 -11.59
CA ILE A 275 9.19 -17.11 -12.86
C ILE A 275 8.73 -15.65 -12.86
N ARG A 276 8.45 -15.06 -11.69
CA ARG A 276 8.07 -13.64 -11.52
C ARG A 276 9.15 -12.66 -11.97
N VAL A 277 10.41 -13.10 -12.09
CA VAL A 277 11.50 -12.30 -12.64
C VAL A 277 11.24 -11.90 -14.10
N ILE A 278 10.51 -12.72 -14.86
CA ILE A 278 10.20 -12.44 -16.28
C ILE A 278 9.42 -11.12 -16.43
N PRO A 279 8.22 -10.95 -15.85
CA PRO A 279 7.50 -9.67 -15.94
C PRO A 279 8.25 -8.50 -15.29
N LEU A 280 9.07 -8.73 -14.26
CA LEU A 280 9.91 -7.69 -13.66
C LEU A 280 10.96 -7.16 -14.64
N ILE A 281 11.74 -8.05 -15.27
CA ILE A 281 12.74 -7.66 -16.27
C ILE A 281 12.07 -7.01 -17.47
N CYS A 282 10.94 -7.58 -17.94
CA CYS A 282 10.14 -6.99 -19.00
C CYS A 282 9.68 -5.58 -18.64
N TRP A 283 9.28 -5.33 -17.39
CA TRP A 283 8.86 -4.00 -16.93
C TRP A 283 10.02 -3.02 -16.92
N ILE A 284 11.18 -3.40 -16.37
CA ILE A 284 12.38 -2.54 -16.36
C ILE A 284 12.79 -2.20 -17.80
N ALA A 285 12.80 -3.19 -18.69
CA ALA A 285 13.10 -2.99 -20.10
C ALA A 285 12.05 -2.10 -20.78
N TYR A 286 10.76 -2.32 -20.52
CA TYR A 286 9.66 -1.51 -21.05
C TYR A 286 9.78 -0.05 -20.61
N MET A 287 9.97 0.19 -19.30
CA MET A 287 10.13 1.55 -18.77
C MET A 287 11.33 2.26 -19.40
N TYR A 288 12.47 1.57 -19.50
CA TYR A 288 13.65 2.12 -20.17
C TYR A 288 13.39 2.41 -21.65
N VAL A 289 12.88 1.45 -22.41
CA VAL A 289 12.69 1.57 -23.86
C VAL A 289 11.66 2.66 -24.19
N VAL A 290 10.49 2.62 -23.55
CA VAL A 290 9.39 3.53 -23.86
C VAL A 290 9.67 4.94 -23.34
N PHE A 291 10.14 5.11 -22.09
CA PHE A 291 10.21 6.45 -21.50
C PHE A 291 11.57 7.12 -21.64
N PHE A 292 12.68 6.36 -21.62
CA PHE A 292 14.01 6.93 -21.44
C PHE A 292 14.97 6.70 -22.62
N SER A 293 14.73 5.69 -23.44
CA SER A 293 15.67 5.32 -24.50
C SER A 293 15.60 6.26 -25.69
N ASN A 294 16.76 6.60 -26.24
CA ASN A 294 16.89 7.29 -27.50
C ASN A 294 17.31 6.30 -28.59
N GLY A 295 16.53 6.21 -29.67
CA GLY A 295 16.87 5.42 -30.87
C GLY A 295 16.51 3.93 -30.83
N ILE A 296 15.92 3.40 -29.75
CA ILE A 296 15.35 2.04 -29.75
C ILE A 296 13.90 2.08 -30.25
N LEU A 297 13.07 2.89 -29.60
CA LEU A 297 11.72 3.20 -30.06
C LEU A 297 11.77 4.50 -30.87
N PRO A 298 11.10 4.59 -32.03
CA PRO A 298 11.10 5.82 -32.80
C PRO A 298 10.41 6.98 -32.06
N GLY A 299 10.74 8.21 -32.43
CA GLY A 299 10.22 9.44 -31.79
C GLY A 299 11.02 9.91 -30.57
N ALA A 300 10.77 11.17 -30.17
CA ALA A 300 11.40 11.81 -29.02
C ALA A 300 11.09 11.08 -27.72
N ASP A 301 12.04 11.04 -26.77
CA ASP A 301 11.80 10.44 -25.45
C ASP A 301 10.68 11.16 -24.68
N ALA A 302 10.07 10.45 -23.72
CA ALA A 302 8.87 10.94 -23.04
C ALA A 302 9.11 12.20 -22.19
N LEU A 303 10.37 12.51 -21.85
CA LEU A 303 10.73 13.68 -21.05
C LEU A 303 10.79 14.97 -21.89
N GLN A 304 10.75 14.87 -23.21
CA GLN A 304 10.77 16.03 -24.11
C GLN A 304 9.41 16.74 -24.22
N LEU A 305 8.33 16.10 -23.73
CA LEU A 305 6.99 16.69 -23.60
C LEU A 305 6.49 17.41 -24.87
N GLU A 306 6.74 16.83 -26.05
CA GLU A 306 6.37 17.44 -27.33
C GLU A 306 4.85 17.68 -27.43
N GLN A 307 4.48 18.86 -27.94
CA GLN A 307 3.06 19.23 -28.11
C GLN A 307 2.30 18.23 -28.99
N ARG A 308 2.93 17.75 -30.07
CA ARG A 308 2.33 16.77 -30.98
C ARG A 308 1.89 15.49 -30.24
N THR A 309 2.72 15.01 -29.33
CA THR A 309 2.44 13.83 -28.51
C THR A 309 1.18 14.03 -27.67
N TRP A 310 1.03 15.21 -27.05
CA TRP A 310 -0.15 15.55 -26.27
C TRP A 310 -1.41 15.70 -27.13
N GLU A 311 -1.29 16.27 -28.32
CA GLU A 311 -2.40 16.37 -29.28
C GLU A 311 -2.85 14.99 -29.75
N GLU A 312 -1.92 14.10 -30.06
CA GLU A 312 -2.23 12.72 -30.46
C GLU A 312 -2.92 11.94 -29.34
N VAL A 313 -2.39 12.01 -28.10
CA VAL A 313 -3.01 11.36 -26.93
C VAL A 313 -4.42 11.90 -26.70
N ARG A 314 -4.60 13.22 -26.77
CA ARG A 314 -5.92 13.85 -26.66
C ARG A 314 -6.86 13.34 -27.75
N ASP A 315 -6.41 13.34 -29.00
CA ASP A 315 -7.27 13.05 -30.14
C ASP A 315 -7.72 11.58 -30.17
N LEU A 316 -6.80 10.66 -29.87
CA LEU A 316 -7.11 9.24 -29.64
C LEU A 316 -8.07 9.06 -28.48
N SER A 317 -7.86 9.78 -27.36
CA SER A 317 -8.72 9.68 -26.18
C SER A 317 -10.14 10.21 -26.42
N ILE A 318 -10.31 11.27 -27.21
CA ILE A 318 -11.64 11.77 -27.59
C ILE A 318 -12.38 10.70 -28.40
N ASN A 319 -11.68 9.96 -29.26
CA ASN A 319 -12.23 8.87 -30.06
C ASN A 319 -12.21 7.50 -29.35
N PHE A 320 -12.14 7.48 -28.02
CA PHE A 320 -12.19 6.27 -27.22
C PHE A 320 -13.42 5.40 -27.56
N PHE A 321 -13.16 4.12 -27.80
CA PHE A 321 -14.09 3.09 -28.28
C PHE A 321 -14.93 3.51 -29.48
N PHE A 322 -14.38 4.39 -30.33
CA PHE A 322 -15.02 4.95 -31.53
C PHE A 322 -16.34 5.68 -31.25
N VAL A 323 -16.62 6.08 -30.01
CA VAL A 323 -17.90 6.68 -29.64
C VAL A 323 -18.14 7.97 -30.42
N SER A 324 -17.20 8.92 -30.38
CA SER A 324 -17.32 10.19 -31.11
C SER A 324 -17.34 10.04 -32.64
N PRO A 325 -16.47 9.25 -33.30
CA PRO A 325 -16.50 9.16 -34.76
C PRO A 325 -17.74 8.42 -35.27
N LEU A 326 -18.21 7.36 -34.59
CA LEU A 326 -19.42 6.65 -35.02
C LEU A 326 -20.70 7.49 -34.83
N LEU A 327 -20.72 8.36 -33.82
CA LEU A 327 -21.82 9.30 -33.59
C LEU A 327 -21.69 10.59 -34.42
N ASN A 328 -20.63 10.75 -35.21
CA ASN A 328 -20.31 11.96 -35.97
C ASN A 328 -20.37 13.24 -35.11
N LEU A 329 -19.79 13.17 -33.90
CA LEU A 329 -19.79 14.32 -33.00
C LEU A 329 -18.93 15.45 -33.58
N PRO A 330 -19.33 16.73 -33.42
CA PRO A 330 -18.68 17.87 -34.07
C PRO A 330 -17.25 18.13 -33.59
N PHE A 331 -16.86 17.54 -32.46
CA PHE A 331 -15.54 17.62 -31.88
C PHE A 331 -14.70 16.35 -32.11
N SER A 332 -15.19 15.38 -32.90
CA SER A 332 -14.44 14.15 -33.19
C SER A 332 -13.22 14.47 -34.06
N PRO A 333 -11.99 14.31 -33.55
CA PRO A 333 -10.79 14.52 -34.35
C PRO A 333 -10.64 13.46 -35.43
N THR A 334 -9.99 13.85 -36.53
CA THR A 334 -9.56 12.93 -37.59
C THR A 334 -8.20 12.37 -37.24
N VAL A 335 -8.12 11.06 -36.98
CA VAL A 335 -6.87 10.34 -36.67
C VAL A 335 -6.57 9.34 -37.79
N HIS A 336 -5.30 8.97 -37.97
CA HIS A 336 -4.95 7.90 -38.91
C HIS A 336 -5.71 6.61 -38.54
N PRO A 337 -6.51 6.02 -39.45
CA PRO A 337 -7.46 4.96 -39.11
C PRO A 337 -6.79 3.73 -38.52
N MET A 338 -5.62 3.32 -39.04
CA MET A 338 -4.89 2.17 -38.47
C MET A 338 -4.29 2.45 -37.08
N LEU A 339 -3.91 3.68 -36.77
CA LEU A 339 -3.38 4.05 -35.46
C LEU A 339 -4.50 4.06 -34.42
N GLU A 340 -5.63 4.67 -34.77
CA GLU A 340 -6.85 4.69 -33.97
C GLU A 340 -7.39 3.28 -33.71
N SER A 341 -7.27 2.38 -34.69
CA SER A 341 -7.57 0.96 -34.54
C SER A 341 -6.65 0.25 -33.55
N ILE A 342 -5.34 0.46 -33.63
CA ILE A 342 -4.36 -0.11 -32.69
C ILE A 342 -4.69 0.34 -31.26
N PHE A 343 -4.90 1.65 -31.07
CA PHE A 343 -5.24 2.24 -29.79
C PHE A 343 -6.52 1.63 -29.18
N ASN A 344 -7.63 1.63 -29.93
CA ASN A 344 -8.90 1.14 -29.41
C ASN A 344 -8.92 -0.39 -29.20
N LEU A 345 -8.22 -1.15 -30.04
CA LEU A 345 -8.03 -2.59 -29.82
C LEU A 345 -7.27 -2.85 -28.52
N LEU A 346 -6.18 -2.10 -28.29
CA LEU A 346 -5.36 -2.22 -27.10
C LEU A 346 -6.14 -1.89 -25.82
N LEU A 347 -6.89 -0.79 -25.80
CA LEU A 347 -7.68 -0.41 -24.63
C LEU A 347 -8.86 -1.35 -24.36
N SER A 348 -9.48 -1.88 -25.43
CA SER A 348 -10.46 -2.96 -25.31
C SER A 348 -9.85 -4.22 -24.69
N TRP A 349 -8.62 -4.56 -25.08
CA TRP A 349 -7.88 -5.66 -24.47
C TRP A 349 -7.56 -5.39 -23.00
N ALA A 350 -7.09 -4.17 -22.67
CA ALA A 350 -6.81 -3.76 -21.30
C ALA A 350 -8.07 -3.87 -20.43
N ALA A 351 -9.24 -3.47 -20.96
CA ALA A 351 -10.50 -3.53 -20.25
C ALA A 351 -10.94 -4.97 -19.93
N MET A 352 -10.56 -5.96 -20.74
CA MET A 352 -10.86 -7.37 -20.44
C MET A 352 -10.17 -7.87 -19.16
N PHE A 353 -9.08 -7.24 -18.71
CA PHE A 353 -8.46 -7.60 -17.43
C PHE A 353 -9.36 -7.28 -16.23
N ALA A 354 -10.39 -6.45 -16.39
CA ALA A 354 -11.46 -6.30 -15.39
C ALA A 354 -12.14 -7.64 -15.07
N GLY A 355 -12.11 -8.61 -15.99
CA GLY A 355 -12.63 -9.97 -15.77
C GLY A 355 -11.91 -10.74 -14.66
N PHE A 356 -10.76 -10.27 -14.19
CA PHE A 356 -9.98 -10.89 -13.12
C PHE A 356 -10.03 -10.11 -11.80
N LEU A 357 -11.00 -9.21 -11.62
CA LEU A 357 -11.15 -8.45 -10.38
C LEU A 357 -11.34 -9.32 -9.12
N SER A 358 -11.78 -10.58 -9.28
CA SER A 358 -11.88 -11.58 -8.21
C SER A 358 -10.53 -12.11 -7.71
N ASP A 359 -9.41 -11.74 -8.36
CA ASP A 359 -8.06 -12.11 -7.92
C ASP A 359 -7.62 -11.41 -6.62
N ASP A 360 -8.12 -10.20 -6.36
CA ASP A 360 -7.80 -9.40 -5.17
C ASP A 360 -8.94 -9.50 -4.15
N ARG A 361 -8.70 -10.11 -2.98
CA ARG A 361 -9.75 -10.40 -1.98
C ARG A 361 -9.30 -10.03 -0.58
N ASP A 362 -10.24 -9.99 0.36
CA ASP A 362 -9.92 -9.64 1.74
C ASP A 362 -9.06 -10.70 2.44
N ASP A 363 -9.22 -11.97 2.08
CA ASP A 363 -8.43 -13.11 2.54
C ASP A 363 -7.14 -13.34 1.73
N LYS A 364 -7.08 -12.77 0.51
CA LYS A 364 -5.94 -12.84 -0.40
C LYS A 364 -5.69 -11.46 -1.03
N ALA A 365 -5.17 -10.55 -0.22
CA ALA A 365 -4.91 -9.19 -0.65
C ALA A 365 -3.66 -9.14 -1.54
N ASN A 366 -3.79 -8.55 -2.73
CA ASN A 366 -2.64 -8.24 -3.57
C ASN A 366 -1.85 -7.05 -2.99
N GLU A 367 -0.55 -6.96 -3.32
CA GLU A 367 0.22 -5.74 -3.02
C GLU A 367 -0.36 -4.54 -3.75
N LEU A 368 -0.60 -4.72 -5.05
CA LEU A 368 -1.26 -3.76 -5.91
C LEU A 368 -2.71 -4.20 -6.15
N PRO A 369 -3.72 -3.46 -5.67
CA PRO A 369 -5.12 -3.82 -5.86
C PRO A 369 -5.52 -3.86 -7.35
N THR A 370 -6.28 -4.86 -7.77
CA THR A 370 -6.52 -5.12 -9.20
C THR A 370 -7.32 -4.02 -9.88
N LEU A 371 -8.28 -3.38 -9.20
CA LEU A 371 -9.14 -2.35 -9.82
C LEU A 371 -8.36 -1.08 -10.23
N PRO A 372 -7.57 -0.44 -9.35
CA PRO A 372 -6.67 0.65 -9.75
C PRO A 372 -5.72 0.27 -10.88
N ILE A 373 -5.21 -0.96 -10.88
CA ILE A 373 -4.35 -1.46 -11.96
C ILE A 373 -5.10 -1.46 -13.30
N VAL A 374 -6.29 -2.05 -13.37
CA VAL A 374 -7.08 -2.12 -14.61
C VAL A 374 -7.46 -0.72 -15.12
N ILE A 375 -7.75 0.21 -14.21
CA ILE A 375 -7.98 1.63 -14.56
C ILE A 375 -6.68 2.24 -15.11
N GLY A 376 -5.54 2.05 -14.44
CA GLY A 376 -4.24 2.52 -14.90
C GLY A 376 -3.82 1.95 -16.25
N MET A 377 -4.19 0.70 -16.54
CA MET A 377 -3.99 0.07 -17.85
C MET A 377 -4.75 0.77 -18.98
N GLN A 378 -5.82 1.53 -18.71
CA GLN A 378 -6.49 2.34 -19.72
C GLN A 378 -5.67 3.56 -20.17
N PHE A 379 -4.65 3.95 -19.40
CA PHE A 379 -3.80 5.11 -19.68
C PHE A 379 -2.38 4.70 -20.07
N LEU A 380 -1.74 3.83 -19.28
CA LEU A 380 -0.34 3.41 -19.47
C LEU A 380 -0.17 1.89 -19.54
N THR A 381 -1.25 1.16 -19.86
CA THR A 381 -1.18 -0.22 -20.39
C THR A 381 -0.17 -1.12 -19.67
N SER A 382 0.95 -1.48 -20.30
CA SER A 382 1.95 -2.41 -19.75
C SER A 382 2.72 -1.86 -18.56
N ALA A 383 2.78 -0.54 -18.38
CA ALA A 383 3.36 0.09 -17.21
C ALA A 383 2.62 -0.29 -15.92
N PHE A 384 1.32 -0.62 -16.01
CA PHE A 384 0.50 -1.10 -14.90
C PHE A 384 0.33 -2.63 -14.90
N LEU A 385 0.20 -3.27 -16.06
CA LEU A 385 0.03 -4.72 -16.14
C LEU A 385 1.23 -5.48 -15.55
N LEU A 386 2.46 -5.13 -15.94
CA LEU A 386 3.63 -5.91 -15.56
C LEU A 386 3.94 -5.84 -14.06
N PRO A 387 3.86 -4.67 -13.38
CA PRO A 387 3.95 -4.60 -11.92
C PRO A 387 2.92 -5.43 -11.21
N TYR A 388 1.68 -5.42 -11.69
CA TYR A 388 0.65 -6.27 -11.13
C TYR A 388 1.01 -7.76 -11.28
N LEU A 389 1.49 -8.20 -12.43
CA LEU A 389 1.84 -9.62 -12.63
C LEU A 389 2.97 -10.10 -11.73
N PHE A 390 4.01 -9.29 -11.49
CA PHE A 390 5.10 -9.71 -10.60
C PHE A 390 4.76 -9.56 -9.11
N SER A 391 3.77 -8.75 -8.75
CA SER A 391 3.40 -8.44 -7.35
C SER A 391 2.09 -9.04 -6.84
N ARG A 392 1.23 -9.55 -7.74
CA ARG A 392 0.00 -10.25 -7.36
C ARG A 392 0.29 -11.58 -6.68
N THR A 393 -0.58 -12.01 -5.80
CA THR A 393 -0.49 -13.32 -5.15
C THR A 393 -1.05 -14.42 -6.08
N SER A 394 -0.35 -15.55 -6.20
CA SER A 394 -0.81 -16.71 -6.99
C SER A 394 -1.81 -17.55 -6.19
N GLU A 395 -2.67 -18.32 -6.85
CA GLU A 395 -3.46 -19.35 -6.15
C GLU A 395 -2.57 -20.57 -5.88
N PRO A 396 -2.57 -21.15 -4.65
CA PRO A 396 -1.71 -22.29 -4.33
C PRO A 396 -2.08 -23.53 -5.17
N THR A 397 -1.10 -24.32 -5.60
CA THR A 397 -1.37 -25.49 -6.47
C THR A 397 -2.04 -26.66 -5.72
N GLU A 398 -1.84 -26.80 -4.41
CA GLU A 398 -2.19 -28.03 -3.66
C GLU A 398 -3.42 -27.92 -2.73
N SER A 399 -4.05 -26.75 -2.61
CA SER A 399 -5.20 -26.58 -1.71
C SER A 399 -6.52 -26.91 -2.41
N SER A 400 -7.17 -27.98 -1.93
CA SER A 400 -8.57 -28.35 -2.25
C SER A 400 -9.62 -27.28 -1.90
N ASN A 401 -9.18 -26.13 -1.37
CA ASN A 401 -10.02 -25.05 -0.85
C ASN A 401 -9.78 -23.70 -1.56
N ASN A 402 -9.24 -23.70 -2.78
CA ASN A 402 -9.08 -22.47 -3.58
C ASN A 402 -10.38 -21.94 -4.20
N MET A 403 -11.48 -22.67 -3.99
CA MET A 403 -12.75 -22.34 -4.59
C MET A 403 -13.28 -21.05 -3.96
N VAL A 404 -13.49 -20.04 -4.81
CA VAL A 404 -14.02 -18.74 -4.40
C VAL A 404 -15.50 -18.70 -4.70
N TYR A 405 -16.30 -18.32 -3.72
CA TYR A 405 -17.74 -18.16 -3.90
C TYR A 405 -18.08 -16.75 -4.34
N SER A 406 -19.08 -16.61 -5.21
CA SER A 406 -19.58 -15.31 -5.67
C SER A 406 -20.09 -14.44 -4.52
N ASP A 407 -20.59 -15.05 -3.44
CA ASP A 407 -21.08 -14.36 -2.24
C ASP A 407 -19.96 -13.65 -1.46
N ASP A 408 -18.70 -14.07 -1.65
CA ASP A 408 -17.53 -13.51 -0.96
C ASP A 408 -16.95 -12.28 -1.69
N LEU A 409 -17.45 -11.98 -2.90
CA LEU A 409 -16.95 -10.88 -3.71
C LEU A 409 -17.69 -9.57 -3.44
N THR A 410 -16.95 -8.47 -3.52
CA THR A 410 -17.55 -7.13 -3.49
C THR A 410 -18.49 -6.91 -4.67
N ARG A 411 -19.39 -5.94 -4.52
CA ARG A 411 -20.36 -5.60 -5.58
C ARG A 411 -19.70 -5.29 -6.92
N VAL A 412 -18.59 -4.56 -6.93
CA VAL A 412 -17.87 -4.20 -8.17
C VAL A 412 -17.24 -5.43 -8.81
N GLN A 413 -16.62 -6.31 -8.03
CA GLN A 413 -16.05 -7.57 -8.50
C GLN A 413 -17.12 -8.48 -9.14
N ASN A 414 -18.29 -8.58 -8.51
CA ASN A 414 -19.40 -9.37 -9.04
C ASN A 414 -19.97 -8.75 -10.33
N ILE A 415 -20.26 -7.44 -10.34
CA ILE A 415 -20.92 -6.80 -11.49
C ILE A 415 -19.99 -6.69 -12.69
N VAL A 416 -18.74 -6.28 -12.48
CA VAL A 416 -17.79 -6.02 -13.57
C VAL A 416 -16.96 -7.25 -13.85
N GLY A 417 -16.36 -7.83 -12.81
CA GLY A 417 -15.44 -8.95 -12.94
C GLY A 417 -16.11 -10.21 -13.43
N GLU A 418 -17.30 -10.54 -12.94
CA GLU A 418 -18.01 -11.77 -13.32
C GLU A 418 -19.06 -11.57 -14.42
N SER A 419 -19.04 -10.41 -15.11
CA SER A 419 -19.96 -10.14 -16.21
C SER A 419 -19.71 -11.03 -17.43
N ARG A 420 -20.73 -11.78 -17.84
CA ARG A 420 -20.72 -12.54 -19.11
C ARG A 420 -20.76 -11.66 -20.35
N LEU A 421 -21.07 -10.37 -20.21
CA LEU A 421 -21.11 -9.42 -21.32
C LEU A 421 -19.75 -8.77 -21.59
N LEU A 422 -18.78 -8.87 -20.67
CA LEU A 422 -17.48 -8.23 -20.83
C LEU A 422 -16.73 -8.75 -22.07
N GLY A 423 -16.59 -10.07 -22.21
CA GLY A 423 -15.93 -10.69 -23.36
C GLY A 423 -16.58 -10.34 -24.71
N PRO A 424 -17.91 -10.50 -24.88
CA PRO A 424 -18.60 -10.12 -26.10
C PRO A 424 -18.55 -8.62 -26.40
N ALA A 425 -18.73 -7.77 -25.39
CA ALA A 425 -18.66 -6.31 -25.58
C ALA A 425 -17.29 -5.86 -26.06
N MET A 426 -16.22 -6.38 -25.44
CA MET A 426 -14.85 -6.07 -25.88
C MET A 426 -14.54 -6.69 -27.26
N SER A 427 -15.08 -7.87 -27.57
CA SER A 427 -14.97 -8.44 -28.92
C SER A 427 -15.58 -7.55 -29.99
N VAL A 428 -16.71 -6.89 -29.72
CA VAL A 428 -17.33 -5.94 -30.65
C VAL A 428 -16.41 -4.74 -30.88
N VAL A 429 -15.83 -4.17 -29.83
CA VAL A 429 -14.88 -3.05 -29.96
C VAL A 429 -13.65 -3.50 -30.76
N GLY A 430 -13.03 -4.63 -30.43
CA GLY A 430 -11.87 -5.12 -31.17
C GLY A 430 -12.16 -5.49 -32.63
N ALA A 431 -13.29 -6.11 -32.92
CA ALA A 431 -13.72 -6.37 -34.29
C ALA A 431 -13.99 -5.06 -35.05
N THR A 432 -14.57 -4.07 -34.39
CA THR A 432 -14.75 -2.72 -34.94
C THR A 432 -13.40 -2.07 -35.21
N SER A 433 -12.41 -2.19 -34.32
CA SER A 433 -11.05 -1.70 -34.55
C SER A 433 -10.44 -2.31 -35.81
N ILE A 434 -10.57 -3.63 -35.99
CA ILE A 434 -10.06 -4.31 -37.19
C ILE A 434 -10.77 -3.76 -38.42
N ALA A 435 -12.10 -3.69 -38.43
CA ALA A 435 -12.86 -3.15 -39.56
C ALA A 435 -12.50 -1.68 -39.86
N TRP A 436 -12.34 -0.86 -38.81
CA TRP A 436 -12.00 0.56 -38.91
C TRP A 436 -10.67 0.80 -39.63
N ALA A 437 -9.67 -0.06 -39.37
CA ALA A 437 -8.35 0.04 -39.99
C ALA A 437 -8.43 -0.03 -41.53
N PHE A 438 -9.34 -0.87 -42.04
CA PHE A 438 -9.51 -1.11 -43.48
C PHE A 438 -10.55 -0.21 -44.14
N LEU A 439 -11.61 0.16 -43.42
CA LEU A 439 -12.81 0.75 -44.04
C LEU A 439 -12.97 2.25 -43.74
N ALA A 440 -12.44 2.76 -42.63
CA ALA A 440 -12.72 4.12 -42.21
C ALA A 440 -11.89 5.14 -43.00
N ARG A 441 -12.52 6.28 -43.35
CA ARG A 441 -11.88 7.45 -43.96
C ARG A 441 -11.12 7.12 -45.26
N SER A 442 -11.71 6.28 -46.12
CA SER A 442 -11.12 5.83 -47.39
C SER A 442 -10.79 6.96 -48.37
N ASP A 443 -11.51 8.05 -48.22
CA ASP A 443 -11.46 9.29 -48.98
C ASP A 443 -10.27 10.16 -48.59
N GLU A 444 -9.78 10.06 -47.36
CA GLU A 444 -8.64 10.83 -46.85
C GLU A 444 -7.34 10.01 -46.79
N PHE A 445 -7.44 8.72 -46.44
CA PHE A 445 -6.28 7.84 -46.19
C PHE A 445 -6.17 6.69 -47.21
N GLY A 446 -6.88 6.79 -48.33
CA GLY A 446 -6.92 5.76 -49.38
C GLY A 446 -7.71 4.52 -48.98
N SER A 447 -8.01 3.62 -49.93
CA SER A 447 -8.71 2.34 -49.65
C SER A 447 -7.81 1.11 -49.77
N GLY A 448 -6.57 1.28 -50.24
CA GLY A 448 -5.61 0.20 -50.42
C GLY A 448 -4.87 -0.14 -49.12
N TRP A 449 -4.64 -1.42 -48.89
CA TRP A 449 -3.82 -1.89 -47.76
C TRP A 449 -2.40 -1.31 -47.82
N ASP A 450 -1.76 -1.39 -48.99
CA ASP A 450 -0.35 -1.00 -49.14
C ASP A 450 -0.11 0.49 -48.82
N GLU A 451 -1.02 1.36 -49.28
CA GLU A 451 -0.96 2.80 -49.02
C GLU A 451 -1.10 3.10 -47.52
N ARG A 452 -2.15 2.55 -46.88
CA ARG A 452 -2.42 2.77 -45.46
C ARG A 452 -1.34 2.19 -44.55
N TYR A 453 -0.83 1.02 -44.90
CA TYR A 453 0.23 0.39 -44.15
C TYR A 453 1.52 1.19 -44.26
N SER A 454 1.88 1.66 -45.46
CA SER A 454 3.05 2.52 -45.65
C SER A 454 2.94 3.82 -44.85
N SER A 455 1.78 4.50 -44.91
CA SER A 455 1.57 5.73 -44.16
C SER A 455 1.57 5.51 -42.65
N LEU A 456 1.08 4.36 -42.17
CA LEU A 456 1.19 3.98 -40.76
C LEU A 456 2.65 3.80 -40.35
N ILE A 457 3.45 3.07 -41.13
CA ILE A 457 4.86 2.84 -40.81
C ILE A 457 5.65 4.16 -40.81
N ASP A 458 5.38 5.05 -41.78
CA ASP A 458 5.97 6.38 -41.80
C ASP A 458 5.60 7.18 -40.55
N LEU A 459 4.33 7.12 -40.11
CA LEU A 459 3.87 7.75 -38.88
C LEU A 459 4.60 7.18 -37.65
N LEU A 460 4.61 5.85 -37.49
CA LEU A 460 5.25 5.17 -36.37
C LEU A 460 6.77 5.39 -36.32
N SER A 461 7.42 5.65 -37.47
CA SER A 461 8.87 5.91 -37.53
C SER A 461 9.32 7.20 -36.83
N ILE A 462 8.39 8.09 -36.49
CA ILE A 462 8.65 9.34 -35.78
C ILE A 462 7.77 9.51 -34.54
N ASP A 463 6.83 8.59 -34.32
CA ASP A 463 5.87 8.64 -33.23
C ASP A 463 6.14 7.54 -32.21
N ARG A 464 6.46 7.99 -31.00
CA ARG A 464 6.73 7.12 -29.86
C ARG A 464 5.47 6.54 -29.25
N VAL A 465 4.38 7.32 -29.19
CA VAL A 465 3.14 6.90 -28.52
C VAL A 465 2.50 5.79 -29.32
N GLY A 466 2.28 5.99 -30.63
CA GLY A 466 1.81 4.94 -31.52
C GLY A 466 2.72 3.70 -31.53
N SER A 467 4.04 3.90 -31.53
CA SER A 467 4.99 2.79 -31.48
C SER A 467 4.90 2.00 -30.17
N SER A 468 4.64 2.68 -29.04
CA SER A 468 4.47 2.03 -27.74
C SER A 468 3.24 1.12 -27.70
N PHE A 469 2.15 1.47 -28.39
CA PHE A 469 0.96 0.63 -28.46
C PHE A 469 1.23 -0.72 -29.14
N VAL A 470 2.13 -0.76 -30.14
CA VAL A 470 2.54 -2.01 -30.78
C VAL A 470 3.32 -2.89 -29.80
N VAL A 471 4.20 -2.29 -29.00
CA VAL A 471 4.92 -2.99 -27.93
C VAL A 471 3.94 -3.54 -26.90
N ASP A 472 2.93 -2.77 -26.51
CA ASP A 472 1.89 -3.19 -25.57
C ASP A 472 1.06 -4.37 -26.07
N LEU A 473 0.66 -4.35 -27.35
CA LEU A 473 -0.06 -5.48 -27.95
C LEU A 473 0.75 -6.78 -27.88
N ALA A 474 2.07 -6.70 -28.09
CA ALA A 474 2.96 -7.85 -27.95
C ALA A 474 3.07 -8.31 -26.47
N ILE A 475 3.21 -7.38 -25.53
CA ILE A 475 3.24 -7.70 -24.09
C ILE A 475 1.94 -8.37 -23.67
N PHE A 476 0.78 -7.83 -24.09
CA PHE A 476 -0.52 -8.41 -23.76
C PHE A 476 -0.68 -9.80 -24.36
N ALA A 477 -0.22 -10.02 -25.60
CA ALA A 477 -0.23 -11.34 -26.22
C ALA A 477 0.60 -12.37 -25.42
N ILE A 478 1.75 -11.97 -24.89
CA ILE A 478 2.64 -12.83 -24.09
C ILE A 478 2.05 -13.11 -22.71
N PHE A 479 1.49 -12.10 -22.05
CA PHE A 479 1.16 -12.15 -20.63
C PHE A 479 -0.33 -12.36 -20.32
N GLN A 480 -1.26 -12.24 -21.27
CA GLN A 480 -2.70 -12.45 -21.03
C GLN A 480 -3.00 -13.79 -20.35
N GLY A 481 -2.22 -14.84 -20.67
CA GLY A 481 -2.44 -16.19 -20.15
C GLY A 481 -2.04 -16.39 -18.69
N TRP A 482 -1.36 -15.43 -18.06
CA TRP A 482 -0.80 -15.58 -16.72
C TRP A 482 -1.85 -15.53 -15.59
N LEU A 483 -3.05 -15.04 -15.87
CA LEU A 483 -4.17 -14.98 -14.92
C LEU A 483 -5.17 -16.13 -15.11
N VAL A 484 -5.14 -16.79 -16.27
CA VAL A 484 -6.14 -17.80 -16.67
C VAL A 484 -6.12 -19.01 -15.75
N ASP A 485 -4.93 -19.55 -15.45
CA ASP A 485 -4.82 -20.77 -14.64
C ASP A 485 -5.36 -20.54 -13.22
N ASP A 486 -5.01 -19.41 -12.62
CA ASP A 486 -5.50 -19.02 -11.29
C ASP A 486 -7.02 -18.76 -11.29
N ASP A 487 -7.55 -18.14 -12.35
CA ASP A 487 -9.00 -17.92 -12.48
C ASP A 487 -9.78 -19.23 -12.65
N MET A 488 -9.21 -20.21 -13.36
CA MET A 488 -9.81 -21.55 -13.47
C MET A 488 -9.79 -22.28 -12.12
N ARG A 489 -8.69 -22.21 -11.36
CA ARG A 489 -8.60 -22.79 -10.01
C ARG A 489 -9.64 -22.21 -9.06
N ARG A 490 -9.87 -20.89 -9.09
CA ARG A 490 -10.91 -20.22 -8.28
C ARG A 490 -12.32 -20.76 -8.55
N ARG A 491 -12.56 -21.23 -9.76
CA ARG A 491 -13.84 -21.81 -10.22
C ARG A 491 -13.93 -23.32 -9.96
N GLY A 492 -12.96 -23.90 -9.27
CA GLY A 492 -12.90 -25.33 -8.95
C GLY A 492 -12.46 -26.22 -10.12
N VAL A 493 -11.90 -25.64 -11.19
CA VAL A 493 -11.39 -26.41 -12.32
C VAL A 493 -9.97 -26.87 -12.04
N ASP A 494 -9.72 -28.16 -12.17
CA ASP A 494 -8.39 -28.74 -12.01
C ASP A 494 -7.61 -28.61 -13.33
N VAL A 495 -6.69 -27.65 -13.35
CA VAL A 495 -5.87 -27.33 -14.53
C VAL A 495 -4.83 -28.40 -14.88
N ASP A 496 -4.53 -29.33 -13.96
CA ASP A 496 -3.52 -30.37 -14.12
C ASP A 496 -4.11 -31.67 -14.69
N THR A 497 -5.43 -31.88 -14.56
CA THR A 497 -6.15 -33.07 -15.09
C THR A 497 -6.62 -32.94 -16.54
N ASN A 498 -6.19 -31.90 -17.25
CA ASN A 498 -6.67 -31.51 -18.60
C ASN A 498 -8.15 -31.11 -18.67
N GLU A 499 -8.80 -30.84 -17.54
CA GLU A 499 -10.16 -30.28 -17.54
C GLU A 499 -10.17 -28.93 -18.29
N MET A 500 -11.07 -28.77 -19.26
CA MET A 500 -11.18 -27.56 -20.09
C MET A 500 -9.88 -27.12 -20.80
N ALA A 501 -8.96 -28.05 -21.09
CA ALA A 501 -7.66 -27.76 -21.70
C ALA A 501 -7.75 -26.96 -23.02
N LEU A 502 -8.78 -27.19 -23.84
CA LEU A 502 -9.00 -26.42 -25.07
C LEU A 502 -9.30 -24.94 -24.77
N LEU A 503 -10.23 -24.67 -23.84
CA LEU A 503 -10.60 -23.31 -23.46
C LEU A 503 -9.41 -22.59 -22.82
N ARG A 504 -8.66 -23.29 -21.96
CA ARG A 504 -7.40 -22.80 -21.39
C ARG A 504 -6.37 -22.46 -22.47
N GLY A 505 -6.17 -23.34 -23.45
CA GLY A 505 -5.25 -23.12 -24.56
C GLY A 505 -5.63 -21.92 -25.42
N ILE A 506 -6.93 -21.80 -25.77
CA ILE A 506 -7.47 -20.65 -26.50
C ILE A 506 -7.20 -19.36 -25.72
N ALA A 507 -7.51 -19.34 -24.43
CA ALA A 507 -7.32 -18.17 -23.56
C ALA A 507 -5.86 -17.69 -23.51
N LYS A 508 -4.91 -18.61 -23.46
CA LYS A 508 -3.49 -18.30 -23.27
C LYS A 508 -2.76 -17.95 -24.57
N PHE A 509 -3.16 -18.58 -25.68
CA PHE A 509 -2.35 -18.57 -26.91
C PHE A 509 -3.02 -17.90 -28.12
N LEU A 510 -4.31 -17.57 -28.06
CA LEU A 510 -4.97 -16.76 -29.10
C LEU A 510 -5.01 -15.28 -28.64
N PRO A 511 -4.19 -14.38 -29.21
CA PRO A 511 -4.20 -12.95 -28.90
C PRO A 511 -5.59 -12.35 -28.95
N PHE A 512 -5.94 -11.53 -27.95
CA PHE A 512 -7.19 -10.78 -27.83
C PHE A 512 -8.47 -11.65 -27.76
N PHE A 513 -8.83 -12.29 -28.86
CA PHE A 513 -10.06 -13.09 -28.97
C PHE A 513 -10.03 -14.33 -28.06
N GLY A 514 -8.85 -14.88 -27.77
CA GLY A 514 -8.73 -16.00 -26.83
C GLY A 514 -9.24 -15.62 -25.44
N LEU A 515 -8.77 -14.49 -24.91
CA LEU A 515 -9.22 -13.97 -23.63
C LEU A 515 -10.70 -13.58 -23.66
N ALA A 516 -11.17 -12.98 -24.76
CA ALA A 516 -12.59 -12.63 -24.91
C ALA A 516 -13.51 -13.87 -24.88
N ILE A 517 -13.13 -14.93 -25.59
CA ILE A 517 -13.83 -16.23 -25.58
C ILE A 517 -13.80 -16.81 -24.17
N TYR A 518 -12.65 -16.77 -23.50
CA TYR A 518 -12.50 -17.25 -22.12
C TYR A 518 -13.46 -16.55 -21.16
N LEU A 519 -13.48 -15.22 -21.14
CA LEU A 519 -14.36 -14.46 -20.24
C LEU A 519 -15.85 -14.70 -20.53
N THR A 520 -16.19 -15.04 -21.78
CA THR A 520 -17.56 -15.39 -22.18
C THR A 520 -17.94 -16.80 -21.72
N ALA A 521 -17.03 -17.76 -21.86
CA ALA A 521 -17.31 -19.20 -21.75
C ALA A 521 -16.81 -19.83 -20.44
N ARG A 522 -16.03 -19.13 -19.63
CA ARG A 522 -15.51 -19.65 -18.36
C ARG A 522 -16.65 -20.05 -17.41
N PRO A 523 -16.45 -21.06 -16.55
CA PRO A 523 -17.44 -21.44 -15.54
C PRO A 523 -17.80 -20.26 -14.64
N GLN A 524 -19.00 -20.23 -14.09
CA GLN A 524 -19.32 -19.24 -13.06
C GLN A 524 -18.65 -19.60 -11.74
N LEU A 525 -18.39 -18.60 -10.91
CA LEU A 525 -18.03 -18.87 -9.52
C LEU A 525 -19.22 -19.56 -8.83
N PRO A 526 -18.97 -20.58 -7.99
CA PRO A 526 -20.02 -21.22 -7.22
C PRO A 526 -20.70 -20.26 -6.24
N VAL A 527 -21.90 -20.64 -5.83
CA VAL A 527 -22.67 -19.98 -4.76
C VAL A 527 -22.60 -20.90 -3.54
N ARG A 528 -22.47 -20.35 -2.33
CA ARG A 528 -22.43 -21.19 -1.13
C ARG A 528 -23.76 -21.94 -0.98
N PRO A 529 -23.75 -23.24 -0.60
CA PRO A 529 -24.99 -23.94 -0.26
C PRO A 529 -25.73 -23.21 0.86
N SER A 530 -27.04 -23.03 0.72
CA SER A 530 -27.90 -22.32 1.68
C SER A 530 -27.82 -22.83 3.12
N ASP A 531 -27.35 -24.07 3.31
CA ASP A 531 -27.28 -24.74 4.61
C ASP A 531 -25.96 -24.46 5.37
N SER A 532 -25.10 -23.57 4.85
CA SER A 532 -23.76 -23.27 5.38
C SER A 532 -23.53 -21.80 5.79
N LEU A 533 -24.58 -20.99 5.81
CA LEU A 533 -24.56 -19.59 6.24
C LEU A 533 -24.94 -19.42 7.71
#